data_AF-A0AAU9W906-F1
#
_entry.id   AF-A0AAU9W906-F1
#
_cell.length_a   1.000
_cell.length_b   1.000
_cell.length_c   1.000
_cell.angle_alpha   90.00
_cell.angle_beta   90.00
_cell.angle_gamma   90.00
#
_symmetry.space_group_name_H-M   'P 1'
#
loop_
_entity.id
_entity.type
_entity.pdbx_description
1 polymer ?
#
loop_
_entity_poly.entity_id
_entity_poly.type
_entity_poly.pdbx_seq_one_letter_code
_entity_poly.pdbx_strand_id
1 'polypeptide(L)'
;MRMSDADGEIIIEDVPVKDIGLQEARRGVSVLGQSPVLFSGSLRKNLDILDKFQDAELWEALEHALKAKLDHELLEHGANFSVGERQLIFLARVLLQRSKIDVFDEPTPHVIPDTEQTI
;
A
#
# COMPACT_ATOMS: atom_id res chain seq x y z
N MET A 1 12.39 -7.94 20.76
CA MET A 1 13.63 -7.23 20.38
C MET A 1 13.30 -5.75 20.31
N ARG A 2 13.92 -4.92 21.16
CA ARG A 2 13.77 -3.46 21.08
C ARG A 2 14.81 -2.98 20.07
N MET A 3 14.41 -2.25 19.04
CA MET A 3 15.38 -1.59 18.17
C MET A 3 16.20 -0.61 19.02
N SER A 4 17.51 -0.62 18.88
CA SER A 4 18.37 0.39 19.48
C SER A 4 18.02 1.76 18.90
N ASP A 5 18.17 2.82 19.69
CA ASP A 5 18.04 4.18 19.17
C ASP A 5 19.03 4.34 18.01
N ALA A 6 18.53 4.82 16.88
CA ALA A 6 19.36 5.08 15.72
C ALA A 6 20.17 6.36 15.97
N ASP A 7 21.49 6.29 15.80
CA ASP A 7 22.34 7.49 15.78
C ASP A 7 22.12 8.24 14.46
N GLY A 8 21.97 9.56 14.54
CA GLY A 8 21.76 10.45 13.39
C GLY A 8 20.41 11.15 13.38
N GLU A 9 20.10 11.83 12.28
CA GLU A 9 18.80 12.51 12.09
C GLU A 9 18.23 12.21 10.71
N ILE A 10 16.92 11.97 10.67
CA ILE A 10 16.15 11.82 9.43
C ILE A 10 15.38 13.13 9.23
N ILE A 11 15.49 13.71 8.05
CA ILE A 11 14.86 14.98 7.68
C ILE A 11 13.89 14.72 6.51
N ILE A 12 12.66 15.19 6.63
CA ILE A 12 11.65 15.16 5.55
C ILE A 12 11.27 16.61 5.26
N GLU A 13 11.49 17.09 4.04
CA GLU A 13 11.14 18.47 3.63
C GLU A 13 11.70 19.53 4.60
N ASP A 14 12.98 19.40 4.98
CA ASP A 14 13.69 20.26 5.94
C ASP A 14 13.19 20.17 7.40
N VAL A 15 12.26 19.27 7.71
CA VAL A 15 11.77 19.03 9.08
C VAL A 15 12.38 17.74 9.64
N PRO A 16 13.12 17.79 10.76
CA PRO A 16 13.58 16.59 11.44
C PRO A 16 12.39 15.72 11.90
N VAL A 17 12.41 14.42 11.60
CA VAL A 17 11.30 13.50 11.96
C VAL A 17 11.06 13.45 13.47
N LYS A 18 12.11 13.67 14.28
CA LYS A 18 12.04 13.78 15.75
C LYS A 18 11.14 14.92 16.24
N ASP A 19 10.96 15.96 15.41
CA ASP A 19 10.12 17.13 15.71
C ASP A 19 8.66 16.92 15.25
N ILE A 20 8.40 15.86 14.49
CA ILE A 20 7.05 15.44 14.06
C ILE A 20 6.49 14.46 15.10
N GLY A 21 5.22 14.65 15.50
CA GLY A 21 4.57 13.71 16.41
C GLY A 21 4.54 12.29 15.82
N LEU A 22 4.83 11.26 16.62
CA LEU A 22 4.94 9.87 16.14
C LEU A 22 3.73 9.39 15.33
N GLN A 23 2.52 9.80 15.73
CA GLN A 23 1.28 9.44 15.02
C GLN A 23 1.16 10.13 13.66
N GLU A 24 1.63 11.36 13.55
CA GLU A 24 1.63 12.13 12.29
C GLU A 24 2.70 11.61 11.35
N ALA A 25 3.91 11.37 11.84
CA ALA A 25 4.99 10.74 11.08
C ALA A 25 4.54 9.37 10.52
N ARG A 26 3.87 8.54 11.34
CA ARG A 26 3.33 7.24 10.91
C ARG A 26 2.19 7.33 9.89
N ARG A 27 1.41 8.42 9.88
CA ARG A 27 0.37 8.63 8.86
C ARG A 27 0.96 9.07 7.53
N GLY A 28 2.13 9.70 7.54
CA GLY A 28 2.83 10.14 6.34
C GLY A 28 3.64 9.04 5.66
N VAL A 29 3.77 7.86 6.27
CA VAL A 29 4.60 6.76 5.76
C VAL A 29 3.76 5.49 5.61
N SER A 30 3.71 4.95 4.40
CA SER A 30 3.16 3.64 4.05
C SER A 30 4.30 2.69 3.72
N VAL A 31 4.14 1.43 4.10
CA VAL A 31 5.15 0.40 3.85
C VAL A 31 4.48 -0.77 3.16
N LEU A 32 5.03 -1.15 2.01
CA LEU A 32 4.68 -2.35 1.29
C LEU A 32 5.74 -3.42 1.55
N GLY A 33 5.35 -4.47 2.30
CA GLY A 33 6.20 -5.63 2.58
C GLY A 33 5.97 -6.80 1.62
N GLN A 34 6.80 -7.84 1.73
CA GLN A 34 6.78 -9.04 0.86
C GLN A 34 5.44 -9.81 0.81
N SER A 35 4.63 -9.81 1.88
CA SER A 35 3.38 -10.58 1.93
C SER A 35 2.38 -10.00 2.92
N PRO A 36 1.63 -8.96 2.53
CA PRO A 36 0.56 -8.45 3.37
C PRO A 36 -0.59 -9.46 3.44
N VAL A 37 -1.33 -9.45 4.54
CA VAL A 37 -2.44 -10.39 4.74
C VAL A 37 -3.65 -9.94 3.93
N LEU A 38 -4.19 -10.85 3.11
CA LEU A 38 -5.52 -10.72 2.50
C LEU A 38 -6.51 -11.53 3.33
N PHE A 39 -7.65 -10.90 3.62
CA PHE A 39 -8.74 -11.52 4.37
C PHE A 39 -9.77 -12.08 3.40
N SER A 40 -10.49 -13.12 3.84
CA SER A 40 -11.66 -13.58 3.11
C SER A 40 -12.75 -12.50 3.10
N GLY A 41 -13.51 -12.42 2.01
CA GLY A 41 -14.53 -11.39 1.78
C GLY A 41 -14.27 -10.59 0.51
N SER A 42 -15.04 -9.54 0.24
CA SER A 42 -14.95 -8.83 -1.04
C SER A 42 -13.59 -8.12 -1.25
N LEU A 43 -13.19 -7.96 -2.51
CA LEU A 43 -12.00 -7.17 -2.86
C LEU A 43 -12.14 -5.74 -2.35
N ARG A 44 -13.32 -5.13 -2.49
CA ARG A 44 -13.67 -3.84 -1.90
C ARG A 44 -13.32 -3.78 -0.41
N LYS A 45 -13.76 -4.74 0.39
CA LYS A 45 -13.47 -4.77 1.84
C LYS A 45 -12.00 -4.97 2.15
N ASN A 46 -11.28 -5.67 1.28
CA ASN A 46 -9.85 -5.77 1.40
C ASN A 46 -9.15 -4.44 1.06
N LEU A 47 -9.62 -3.66 0.10
CA LEU A 47 -9.04 -2.36 -0.25
C LEU A 47 -9.40 -1.28 0.78
N ASP A 48 -10.64 -1.30 1.26
CA ASP A 48 -11.20 -0.30 2.16
C ASP A 48 -12.11 -0.96 3.20
N ILE A 49 -11.54 -1.22 4.37
CA ILE A 49 -12.27 -1.81 5.50
C ILE A 49 -13.27 -0.82 6.09
N LEU A 50 -13.01 0.48 5.96
CA LEU A 50 -13.75 1.56 6.63
C LEU A 50 -14.81 2.20 5.73
N ASP A 51 -14.99 1.73 4.49
CA ASP A 51 -15.91 2.27 3.47
C ASP A 51 -15.79 3.80 3.32
N LYS A 52 -14.56 4.31 3.29
CA LYS A 52 -14.23 5.73 3.12
C LYS A 52 -14.18 6.17 1.66
N PHE A 53 -13.85 5.26 0.74
CA PHE A 53 -13.59 5.57 -0.67
C PHE A 53 -14.80 5.23 -1.54
N GLN A 54 -15.04 6.07 -2.54
CA GLN A 54 -16.03 5.78 -3.57
C GLN A 54 -15.48 4.79 -4.60
N ASP A 55 -16.38 4.10 -5.32
CA ASP A 55 -16.01 3.13 -6.37
C ASP A 55 -15.04 3.70 -7.39
N ALA A 56 -15.22 4.97 -7.77
CA ALA A 56 -14.33 5.67 -8.69
C ALA A 56 -12.89 5.75 -8.16
N GLU A 57 -12.70 6.02 -6.87
CA GLU A 57 -11.38 6.10 -6.24
C GLU A 57 -10.75 4.71 -6.11
N LEU A 58 -11.56 3.69 -5.79
CA LEU A 58 -11.11 2.29 -5.75
C LEU A 58 -10.70 1.79 -7.15
N TRP A 59 -11.43 2.17 -8.19
CA TRP A 59 -11.10 1.85 -9.57
C TRP A 59 -9.90 2.64 -10.11
N GLU A 60 -9.64 3.84 -9.59
CA GLU A 60 -8.44 4.59 -9.94
C GLU A 60 -7.20 3.91 -9.36
N ALA A 61 -7.28 3.42 -8.12
CA ALA A 61 -6.18 2.72 -7.46
C ALA A 61 -5.93 1.31 -8.01
N LEU A 62 -6.92 0.68 -8.66
CA LEU A 62 -6.81 -0.66 -9.23
C LEU A 62 -6.37 -0.63 -10.70
N GLU A 63 -5.54 -1.60 -11.07
CA GLU A 63 -5.27 -1.90 -12.47
C GLU A 63 -6.52 -2.45 -13.19
N HIS A 64 -6.61 -2.22 -14.52
CA HIS A 64 -7.79 -2.58 -15.32
C HIS A 64 -8.23 -4.03 -15.16
N ALA A 65 -7.28 -4.97 -15.00
CA ALA A 65 -7.55 -6.38 -14.80
C ALA A 65 -8.32 -6.70 -13.50
N LEU A 66 -8.24 -5.82 -12.50
CA LEU A 66 -8.87 -6.00 -11.18
C LEU A 66 -10.13 -5.16 -11.00
N LYS A 67 -10.36 -4.11 -11.82
CA LYS A 67 -11.57 -3.26 -11.73
C LYS A 67 -12.86 -4.05 -11.84
N ALA A 68 -12.88 -5.06 -12.73
CA ALA A 68 -14.03 -5.95 -12.92
C ALA A 68 -14.25 -6.94 -11.76
N LYS A 69 -13.31 -7.03 -10.80
CA LYS A 69 -13.34 -7.95 -9.66
C LYS A 69 -13.59 -7.24 -8.33
N LEU A 70 -13.98 -5.96 -8.33
CA LEU A 70 -14.14 -5.16 -7.10
C LEU A 70 -15.09 -5.80 -6.08
N ASP A 71 -16.18 -6.40 -6.56
CA ASP A 71 -17.17 -7.10 -5.72
C ASP A 71 -16.94 -8.62 -5.67
N HIS A 72 -15.84 -9.12 -6.25
CA HIS A 72 -15.49 -10.54 -6.20
C HIS A 72 -15.02 -10.92 -4.79
N GLU A 73 -15.39 -12.12 -4.34
CA GLU A 73 -14.93 -12.64 -3.05
C GLU A 73 -13.49 -13.15 -3.15
N LEU A 74 -12.66 -12.72 -2.20
CA LEU A 74 -11.36 -13.30 -1.91
C LEU A 74 -11.57 -14.50 -0.99
N LEU A 75 -10.90 -15.59 -1.31
CA LEU A 75 -10.70 -16.69 -0.38
C LEU A 75 -9.60 -16.32 0.62
N GLU A 76 -9.45 -17.12 1.69
CA GLU A 76 -8.38 -16.90 2.68
C GLU A 76 -7.02 -16.75 2.00
N HIS A 77 -6.26 -15.75 2.45
CA HIS A 77 -4.94 -15.40 1.90
C HIS A 77 -4.95 -15.06 0.39
N GLY A 78 -6.11 -14.78 -0.20
CA GLY A 78 -6.25 -14.50 -1.63
C GLY A 78 -5.87 -15.71 -2.51
N ALA A 79 -6.20 -16.93 -2.06
CA ALA A 79 -5.86 -18.17 -2.76
C ALA A 79 -6.43 -18.26 -4.19
N ASN A 80 -7.52 -17.55 -4.48
CA ASN A 80 -8.15 -17.46 -5.81
C ASN A 80 -7.55 -16.38 -6.72
N PHE A 81 -6.52 -15.66 -6.28
CA PHE A 81 -5.79 -14.67 -7.09
C PHE A 81 -4.37 -15.17 -7.37
N SER A 82 -3.82 -14.75 -8.51
CA SER A 82 -2.41 -14.98 -8.82
C SER A 82 -1.49 -14.15 -7.93
N VAL A 83 -0.20 -14.49 -7.90
CA VAL A 83 0.81 -13.71 -7.16
C VAL A 83 0.84 -12.25 -7.62
N GLY A 84 0.81 -12.02 -8.94
CA GLY A 84 0.79 -10.68 -9.53
C GLY A 84 -0.48 -9.89 -9.20
N GLU A 85 -1.65 -10.53 -9.22
CA GLU A 85 -2.89 -9.86 -8.82
C GLU A 85 -2.89 -9.49 -7.33
N ARG A 86 -2.39 -10.37 -6.45
CA ARG A 86 -2.23 -10.03 -5.03
C ARG A 86 -1.32 -8.82 -4.87
N GLN A 87 -0.20 -8.78 -5.58
CA GLN A 87 0.70 -7.63 -5.62
C GLN A 87 -0.01 -6.33 -6.04
N LEU A 88 -0.83 -6.36 -7.08
CA LEU A 88 -1.62 -5.21 -7.52
C LEU A 88 -2.67 -4.78 -6.48
N ILE A 89 -3.31 -5.71 -5.77
CA ILE A 89 -4.23 -5.41 -4.67
C ILE A 89 -3.49 -4.68 -3.54
N PHE A 90 -2.25 -5.08 -3.25
CA PHE A 90 -1.45 -4.41 -2.23
C PHE A 90 -0.98 -3.02 -2.66
N LEU A 91 -0.55 -2.88 -3.91
CA LEU A 91 -0.23 -1.58 -4.49
C LEU A 91 -1.43 -0.63 -4.39
N ALA A 92 -2.63 -1.10 -4.77
CA ALA A 92 -3.85 -0.31 -4.66
C ALA A 92 -4.13 0.15 -3.22
N ARG A 93 -3.91 -0.70 -2.20
CA ARG A 93 -4.02 -0.31 -0.78
C ARG A 93 -3.06 0.82 -0.41
N VAL A 94 -1.82 0.75 -0.89
CA VAL A 94 -0.79 1.76 -0.63
C VAL A 94 -1.16 3.08 -1.29
N LEU A 95 -1.56 3.06 -2.57
CA LEU A 95 -1.99 4.24 -3.32
C LEU A 95 -3.20 4.93 -2.67
N LEU A 96 -4.16 4.16 -2.13
CA LEU A 96 -5.32 4.70 -1.43
C LEU A 96 -4.96 5.40 -0.10
N GLN A 97 -3.84 5.05 0.54
CA GLN A 97 -3.42 5.71 1.78
C GLN A 97 -2.96 7.15 1.56
N ARG A 98 -2.59 7.53 0.32
CA ARG A 98 -2.12 8.87 -0.05
C ARG A 98 -1.04 9.40 0.92
N SER A 99 -0.15 8.52 1.34
CA SER A 99 0.98 8.86 2.22
C SER A 99 1.96 9.78 1.50
N LYS A 100 2.78 10.51 2.26
CA LYS A 100 3.87 11.32 1.68
C LYS A 100 5.02 10.45 1.20
N ILE A 101 5.26 9.31 1.85
CA ILE A 101 6.38 8.42 1.58
C ILE A 101 5.85 6.98 1.51
N ASP A 102 5.99 6.36 0.35
CA ASP A 102 5.77 4.93 0.15
C ASP A 102 7.11 4.19 0.18
N VAL A 103 7.24 3.21 1.06
CA VAL A 103 8.43 2.35 1.17
C VAL A 103 8.12 0.98 0.61
N PHE A 104 8.89 0.53 -0.37
CA PHE A 104 8.75 -0.79 -0.99
C PHE A 104 9.90 -1.71 -0.54
N ASP A 105 9.56 -2.75 0.22
CA ASP A 105 10.49 -3.81 0.56
C ASP A 105 10.43 -4.88 -0.55
N GLU A 106 11.56 -5.08 -1.24
CA GLU A 106 11.69 -5.92 -2.45
C GLU A 106 10.73 -5.54 -3.61
N PRO A 107 10.93 -4.37 -4.23
CA PRO A 107 10.11 -3.95 -5.35
C PRO A 107 10.17 -4.96 -6.50
N THR A 108 9.00 -5.42 -6.96
CA THR A 108 8.87 -6.21 -8.19
C THR A 108 8.38 -5.34 -9.36
N PRO A 109 8.71 -5.69 -10.61
CA PRO A 109 8.25 -4.92 -11.79
C PRO A 109 6.72 -4.84 -11.94
N HIS A 110 5.97 -5.74 -11.29
CA HIS A 110 4.50 -5.70 -11.30
C HIS A 110 3.92 -4.74 -10.24
N VAL A 111 4.73 -4.29 -9.30
CA VAL A 111 4.35 -3.46 -8.14
C VAL A 111 4.79 -2.02 -8.32
N ILE A 112 5.87 -1.77 -9.07
CA ILE A 112 6.26 -0.40 -9.40
C ILE A 112 5.44 0.00 -10.64
N PRO A 113 4.47 0.93 -10.53
CA PRO A 113 3.89 1.53 -11.74
C PRO A 113 5.02 2.17 -12.52
N ASP A 114 5.05 2.06 -13.87
CA ASP A 114 6.14 2.52 -14.75
C ASP A 114 6.68 3.92 -14.37
N THR A 115 7.56 3.94 -13.38
CA THR A 115 8.30 5.12 -12.90
C THR A 115 9.71 5.06 -13.47
N GLU A 116 9.90 4.29 -14.54
CA GLU A 116 11.00 4.47 -15.48
C GLU A 116 10.75 5.76 -16.31
N GLN A 117 10.60 6.90 -15.63
CA GLN A 117 11.00 8.16 -16.23
C GLN A 117 12.53 8.22 -16.09
N THR A 118 13.18 7.75 -17.16
CA THR A 118 14.39 8.31 -17.74
C THR A 118 15.13 9.32 -16.85
N ILE A 119 16.31 8.92 -16.38
CA ILE A 119 17.40 9.86 -16.07
C ILE A 119 17.85 10.53 -17.38
#